data_AF-A0A414WP65-F1
#
_entry.id   AF-A0A414WP65-F1
#
_cell.length_a   1.000
_cell.length_b   1.000
_cell.length_c   1.000
_cell.angle_alpha   90.00
_cell.angle_beta   90.00
_cell.angle_gamma   90.00
#
_symmetry.space_group_name_H-M   'P 1'
#
loop_
_entity.id
_entity.type
_entity.pdbx_description
1 polymer ?
#
loop_
_entity_poly.entity_id
_entity_poly.type
_entity_poly.pdbx_seq_one_letter_code
_entity_poly.pdbx_strand_id
1 'polypeptide(L)'
;MKTFYYVNGKRVSADTYFATGKNLEWKKYMYKACISYYKAHPDEFDAIARWTPQESLFTRLMFAWGETDDYQEAEEKFEKRYRRNMLITLIIAAFFCFVLPVIVITCGGGS
;
A
#
# COMPACT_ATOMS: atom_id res chain seq x y z
N MET A 1 -19.83 21.18 0.05
CA MET A 1 -20.15 19.92 -0.67
C MET A 1 -19.81 18.76 0.27
N LYS A 2 -20.75 17.87 0.61
CA LYS A 2 -20.42 16.69 1.46
C LYS A 2 -19.95 15.56 0.53
N THR A 3 -18.67 15.23 0.59
CA THR A 3 -18.11 14.10 -0.15
C THR A 3 -18.52 12.80 0.55
N PHE A 4 -19.15 11.89 -0.20
CA PHE A 4 -19.53 10.57 0.30
C PHE A 4 -18.53 9.52 -0.21
N TYR A 5 -18.06 8.66 0.69
CA TYR A 5 -17.15 7.56 0.37
C TYR A 5 -17.89 6.23 0.45
N TYR A 6 -17.57 5.31 -0.47
CA TYR A 6 -18.21 4.00 -0.54
C TYR A 6 -17.17 2.89 -0.66
N VAL A 7 -17.39 1.79 0.06
CA VAL A 7 -16.65 0.54 -0.08
C VAL A 7 -17.67 -0.58 -0.24
N ASN A 8 -17.55 -1.40 -1.30
CA ASN A 8 -18.48 -2.48 -1.62
C ASN A 8 -19.97 -2.04 -1.61
N GLY A 9 -20.26 -0.86 -2.17
CA GLY A 9 -21.62 -0.30 -2.23
C GLY A 9 -22.17 0.26 -0.91
N LYS A 10 -21.44 0.15 0.21
CA LYS A 10 -21.84 0.73 1.50
C LYS A 10 -21.13 2.05 1.73
N ARG A 11 -21.87 3.04 2.26
CA ARG A 11 -21.30 4.33 2.65
C ARG A 11 -20.41 4.15 3.88
N VAL A 12 -19.21 4.71 3.82
CA VAL A 12 -18.21 4.66 4.89
C VAL A 12 -17.64 6.04 5.21
N SER A 13 -16.92 6.16 6.33
CA SER A 13 -16.15 7.36 6.64
C SER A 13 -14.96 7.51 5.67
N ALA A 14 -14.43 8.73 5.55
CA ALA A 14 -13.21 8.98 4.77
C ALA A 14 -12.03 8.15 5.30
N ASP A 15 -11.86 8.09 6.62
CA ASP A 15 -10.78 7.32 7.27
C ASP A 15 -10.86 5.85 6.91
N THR A 16 -12.06 5.26 6.97
CA THR A 16 -12.30 3.87 6.58
C THR A 16 -11.97 3.64 5.10
N TYR A 17 -12.33 4.57 4.22
CA TYR A 17 -12.06 4.47 2.79
C TYR A 17 -10.55 4.49 2.48
N PHE A 18 -9.81 5.47 3.02
CA PHE A 18 -8.37 5.58 2.80
C PHE A 18 -7.59 4.44 3.48
N ALA A 19 -8.01 4.00 4.67
CA ALA A 19 -7.46 2.82 5.32
C ALA A 19 -7.66 1.54 4.48
N THR A 20 -8.80 1.39 3.82
CA THR A 20 -9.06 0.27 2.91
C THR A 20 -8.09 0.27 1.72
N GLY A 21 -7.86 1.45 1.12
CA GLY A 21 -6.89 1.62 0.04
C GLY A 21 -5.46 1.28 0.48
N LYS A 22 -5.00 1.84 1.61
CA LYS A 22 -3.68 1.53 2.19
C LYS A 22 -3.52 0.04 2.46
N ASN A 23 -4.54 -0.60 3.05
CA ASN A 23 -4.53 -2.03 3.36
C ASN A 23 -4.41 -2.89 2.08
N LEU A 24 -5.11 -2.51 1.00
CA LEU A 24 -5.00 -3.22 -0.27
C LEU A 24 -3.60 -3.12 -0.88
N GLU A 25 -2.98 -1.93 -0.84
CA GLU A 25 -1.59 -1.74 -1.30
C GLU A 25 -0.60 -2.52 -0.45
N TRP A 26 -0.75 -2.48 0.88
CA TRP A 26 0.06 -3.23 1.83
C TRP A 26 -0.03 -4.73 1.55
N LYS A 27 -1.25 -5.30 1.43
CA LYS A 27 -1.43 -6.73 1.14
C LYS A 27 -0.72 -7.14 -0.13
N LYS A 28 -0.88 -6.37 -1.22
CA LYS A 28 -0.20 -6.65 -2.49
C LYS A 28 1.32 -6.61 -2.36
N TYR A 29 1.85 -5.66 -1.58
CA TYR A 29 3.28 -5.55 -1.33
C TYR A 29 3.80 -6.73 -0.51
N MET A 30 3.16 -7.03 0.62
CA MET A 30 3.58 -8.11 1.53
C MET A 30 3.50 -9.48 0.86
N TYR A 31 2.49 -9.73 0.02
CA TYR A 31 2.38 -10.99 -0.72
C TYR A 31 3.55 -11.18 -1.69
N LYS A 32 3.96 -10.11 -2.38
CA LYS A 32 5.14 -10.16 -3.26
C LYS A 32 6.42 -10.38 -2.46
N ALA A 33 6.55 -9.71 -1.32
CA ALA A 33 7.71 -9.86 -0.44
C ALA A 33 7.83 -11.29 0.10
N CYS A 34 6.74 -11.90 0.58
CA CYS A 34 6.70 -13.30 1.01
C CYS A 34 7.11 -14.26 -0.10
N ILE A 35 6.58 -14.08 -1.32
CA ILE A 35 6.97 -14.92 -2.47
C ILE A 35 8.46 -14.75 -2.78
N SER A 36 8.98 -13.54 -2.73
CA SER A 36 10.41 -13.27 -2.93
C SER A 36 11.28 -13.90 -1.84
N TYR A 37 10.85 -13.87 -0.59
CA TYR A 37 11.54 -14.48 0.54
C TYR A 37 11.70 -15.99 0.34
N TYR A 38 10.60 -16.72 0.09
CA TYR A 38 10.65 -18.17 -0.09
C TYR A 38 11.31 -18.61 -1.40
N LYS A 39 11.42 -17.72 -2.41
CA LYS A 39 12.28 -17.97 -3.58
C LYS A 39 13.76 -17.94 -3.22
N ALA A 40 14.16 -17.15 -2.23
CA ALA A 40 15.53 -17.09 -1.74
C ALA A 40 15.83 -18.19 -0.69
N HIS A 41 14.80 -18.70 -0.03
CA HIS A 41 14.88 -19.73 1.01
C HIS A 41 14.06 -20.99 0.63
N PRO A 42 14.49 -21.74 -0.42
CA PRO A 42 13.74 -22.88 -0.93
C PRO A 42 13.65 -24.04 0.06
N ASP A 43 14.63 -24.19 0.94
CA ASP A 43 14.66 -25.20 2.00
C ASP A 43 13.59 -24.95 3.07
N GLU A 44 13.41 -23.69 3.50
CA GLU A 44 12.33 -23.30 4.40
C GLU A 44 10.95 -23.47 3.76
N PHE A 45 10.84 -23.12 2.47
CA PHE A 45 9.63 -23.35 1.71
C PHE A 45 9.29 -24.84 1.67
N ASP A 46 10.24 -25.71 1.33
CA ASP A 46 10.03 -27.15 1.23
C ASP A 46 9.63 -27.76 2.58
N ALA A 47 10.22 -27.29 3.69
CA ALA A 47 9.88 -27.73 5.04
C ALA A 47 8.41 -27.46 5.38
N ILE A 48 7.89 -26.28 5.01
CA ILE A 48 6.50 -25.90 5.24
C ILE A 48 5.56 -26.58 4.23
N ALA A 49 5.93 -26.61 2.96
CA ALA A 49 5.10 -27.11 1.87
C ALA A 49 4.82 -28.61 1.98
N ARG A 50 5.80 -29.39 2.46
CA ARG A 50 5.70 -30.86 2.58
C ARG A 50 4.50 -31.33 3.40
N TRP A 51 4.08 -30.55 4.39
CA TRP A 51 3.03 -30.93 5.35
C TRP A 51 1.80 -30.01 5.28
N THR A 52 1.69 -29.21 4.21
CA THR A 52 0.65 -28.19 4.10
C THR A 52 -0.20 -28.41 2.85
N PRO A 53 -1.53 -28.56 2.99
CA PRO A 53 -2.43 -28.58 1.86
C PRO A 53 -2.26 -27.35 0.98
N GLN A 54 -2.37 -27.52 -0.35
CA GLN A 54 -2.17 -26.43 -1.31
C GLN A 54 -3.10 -25.23 -1.04
N GLU A 55 -4.33 -25.48 -0.58
CA GLU A 55 -5.34 -24.46 -0.27
C GLU A 55 -4.94 -23.53 0.88
N SER A 56 -4.16 -24.04 1.84
CA SER A 56 -3.71 -23.27 3.02
C SER A 56 -2.23 -22.92 2.98
N LEU A 57 -1.50 -23.36 1.95
CA LEU A 57 -0.06 -23.18 1.80
C LEU A 57 0.34 -21.72 1.90
N PHE A 58 -0.29 -20.86 1.12
CA PHE A 58 0.05 -19.44 1.11
C PHE A 58 -0.16 -18.78 2.49
N THR A 59 -1.28 -19.07 3.15
CA THR A 59 -1.58 -18.54 4.48
C THR A 59 -0.54 -18.99 5.50
N ARG A 60 -0.11 -20.26 5.42
CA ARG A 60 0.88 -20.81 6.35
C ARG A 60 2.28 -20.26 6.10
N LEU A 61 2.66 -20.04 4.84
CA LEU A 61 3.89 -19.35 4.46
C LEU A 61 3.89 -17.90 4.95
N MET A 62 2.80 -17.16 4.73
CA MET A 62 2.66 -15.79 5.25
C MET A 62 2.74 -15.73 6.78
N PHE A 63 2.14 -16.71 7.47
CA PHE A 63 2.17 -16.77 8.93
C PHE A 63 3.57 -17.08 9.46
N ALA A 64 4.24 -18.09 8.89
CA ALA A 64 5.59 -18.45 9.27
C ALA A 64 6.60 -17.33 8.97
N TRP A 65 6.48 -16.69 7.80
CA TRP A 65 7.28 -15.51 7.47
C TRP A 65 7.00 -14.33 8.40
N GLY A 66 5.75 -14.18 8.88
CA GLY A 66 5.36 -13.13 9.82
C GLY A 66 6.13 -13.14 11.16
N GLU A 67 6.75 -14.26 11.50
CA GLU A 67 7.57 -14.43 12.71
C GLU A 67 9.07 -14.12 12.48
N THR A 68 9.47 -13.70 11.27
CA THR A 68 10.87 -13.40 10.93
C THR A 68 11.17 -11.90 10.92
N ASP A 69 12.45 -11.54 11.09
CA ASP A 69 12.90 -10.15 11.00
C ASP A 69 12.68 -9.56 9.59
N ASP A 70 12.81 -10.38 8.54
CA ASP A 70 12.55 -9.97 7.15
C ASP A 70 11.13 -9.45 6.92
N TYR A 71 10.14 -9.95 7.67
CA TYR A 71 8.79 -9.44 7.64
C TYR A 71 8.72 -8.02 8.18
N GLN A 72 9.35 -7.78 9.33
CA GLN A 72 9.38 -6.45 9.95
C GLN A 72 10.09 -5.45 9.04
N GLU A 73 11.22 -5.83 8.45
CA GLU A 73 11.92 -5.00 7.47
C GLU A 73 11.06 -4.67 6.25
N ALA A 74 10.30 -5.66 5.74
CA ALA A 74 9.39 -5.45 4.62
C ALA A 74 8.27 -4.46 4.99
N GLU A 75 7.71 -4.56 6.18
CA GLU A 75 6.67 -3.66 6.69
C GLU A 75 7.19 -2.23 6.85
N GLU A 76 8.36 -2.05 7.47
CA GLU A 76 8.99 -0.73 7.61
C GLU A 76 9.29 -0.08 6.25
N LYS A 77 9.79 -0.89 5.30
CA LYS A 77 10.07 -0.43 3.93
C LYS A 77 8.80 0.00 3.20
N PHE A 78 7.68 -0.71 3.41
CA PHE A 78 6.38 -0.30 2.90
C PHE A 78 5.95 1.04 3.51
N GLU A 79 5.96 1.16 4.83
CA GLU A 79 5.52 2.39 5.52
C GLU A 79 6.36 3.60 5.11
N LYS A 80 7.68 3.45 5.01
CA LYS A 80 8.58 4.50 4.54
C LYS A 80 8.28 4.90 3.11
N ARG A 81 8.04 3.93 2.22
CA ARG A 81 7.69 4.19 0.81
C ARG A 81 6.33 4.86 0.70
N TYR A 82 5.32 4.36 1.42
CA TYR A 82 3.96 4.89 1.41
C TYR A 82 3.94 6.34 1.91
N ARG A 83 4.60 6.62 3.04
CA ARG A 83 4.72 7.98 3.59
C ARG A 83 5.41 8.93 2.63
N ARG A 84 6.50 8.50 2.00
CA ARG A 84 7.21 9.31 0.98
C ARG A 84 6.30 9.61 -0.22
N ASN A 85 5.60 8.60 -0.73
CA ASN A 85 4.69 8.77 -1.87
C ASN A 85 3.53 9.71 -1.51
N MET A 86 2.95 9.57 -0.32
CA MET A 86 1.92 10.47 0.18
C MET A 86 2.41 11.92 0.24
N LEU A 87 3.62 12.15 0.75
CA LEU A 87 4.22 13.48 0.81
C LEU A 87 4.43 14.08 -0.59
N ILE A 88 4.94 13.29 -1.54
CA ILE A 88 5.11 13.73 -2.94
C ILE A 88 3.75 14.12 -3.54
N THR A 89 2.72 13.30 -3.36
CA THR A 89 1.37 13.58 -3.85
C THR A 89 0.81 14.87 -3.25
N LEU A 90 1.04 15.12 -1.96
CA LEU A 90 0.60 16.36 -1.30
C LEU A 90 1.33 17.59 -1.86
N ILE A 91 2.63 17.50 -2.09
CA ILE A 91 3.43 18.59 -2.70
C ILE A 91 2.90 18.90 -4.11
N ILE A 92 2.67 17.87 -4.92
CA ILE A 92 2.13 18.02 -6.26
C ILE A 92 0.74 18.67 -6.19
N ALA A 93 -0.17 18.15 -5.37
CA ALA A 93 -1.51 18.71 -5.22
C ALA A 93 -1.48 20.19 -4.78
N ALA A 94 -0.63 20.55 -3.82
CA ALA A 94 -0.45 21.93 -3.41
C ALA A 94 0.05 22.82 -4.57
N PHE A 95 1.00 22.34 -5.37
CA PHE A 95 1.44 23.06 -6.57
C PHE A 95 0.27 23.33 -7.54
N PHE A 96 -0.55 22.31 -7.83
CA PHE A 96 -1.73 22.47 -8.68
C PHE A 96 -2.78 23.41 -8.08
N CYS A 97 -2.98 23.41 -6.75
CA CYS A 97 -3.98 24.27 -6.09
C CYS A 97 -3.54 25.72 -5.89
N PHE A 98 -2.24 25.99 -5.73
CA PHE A 98 -1.75 27.33 -5.40
C PHE A 98 -1.02 27.99 -6.55
N VAL A 99 -0.21 27.27 -7.31
CA VAL A 99 0.65 27.86 -8.34
C VAL A 99 -0.12 28.04 -9.64
N LEU A 100 -0.90 27.05 -10.07
CA LEU A 100 -1.66 27.17 -11.33
C LEU A 100 -2.73 28.26 -11.32
N PRO A 101 -3.55 28.43 -10.27
CA PRO A 101 -4.53 29.52 -10.26
C PRO A 101 -3.85 30.89 -10.26
N VAL A 102 -2.72 31.03 -9.55
CA VAL A 102 -1.94 32.27 -9.57
C VAL A 102 -1.41 32.55 -10.97
N ILE A 103 -0.80 31.58 -11.65
CA ILE A 103 -0.34 31.73 -13.05
C ILE A 103 -1.51 32.12 -13.97
N VAL A 104 -2.67 31.47 -13.84
CA VAL A 104 -3.85 31.79 -14.66
C VAL A 104 -4.34 33.21 -14.40
N ILE A 105 -4.36 33.66 -13.15
CA ILE A 105 -4.79 35.01 -12.77
C ILE A 105 -3.78 36.08 -13.21
N THR A 106 -2.48 35.82 -13.06
CA THR A 106 -1.43 36.81 -13.35
C THR A 106 -1.04 36.87 -14.82
N CYS A 107 -1.13 35.76 -15.56
CA CYS A 107 -0.78 35.70 -16.98
C CYS A 107 -2.01 35.75 -17.92
N GLY A 108 -3.22 35.46 -17.42
CA GLY A 108 -4.46 35.52 -18.20
C GLY A 108 -5.25 36.84 -18.08
N GLY A 109 -4.81 37.76 -17.23
CA GLY A 109 -5.44 39.07 -17.03
C GLY A 109 -4.98 40.19 -17.98
N GLY A 110 -4.20 39.87 -19.01
CA GLY A 110 -3.84 40.80 -20.09
C GLY A 110 -4.77 40.63 -21.28
N SER A 111 -5.96 41.23 -21.23
CA SER A 111 -6.83 41.49 -22.38
C SER A 111 -7.13 42.98 -22.43
#